data_AF-A0A4Y2MLB3-F1
#
_entry.id   AF-A0A4Y2MLB3-F1
#
_cell.length_a   1.000
_cell.length_b   1.000
_cell.length_c   1.000
_cell.angle_alpha   90.00
_cell.angle_beta   90.00
_cell.angle_gamma   90.00
#
_symmetry.space_group_name_H-M   'P 1'
#
loop_
_entity.id
_entity.type
_entity.pdbx_description
1 polymer ?
#
loop_
_entity_poly.entity_id
_entity_poly.type
_entity_poly.pdbx_seq_one_letter_code
_entity_poly.pdbx_strand_id
1 'polypeptide(L)' 'MYTNSTISLAWIQTSPHRLKTFVTNTVVKIQRLTQNCKWQHVPSNLNPADVLSRGLVPEHNLWWNGPPFLQEPVPVLTNN' A
#
# COMPACT_ATOMS: atom_id res chain seq x y z
N MET A 1 2.13 4.06 -3.10
CA MET A 1 1.36 3.78 -1.88
C MET A 1 1.21 2.27 -1.77
N TYR A 2 1.25 1.72 -0.55
CA TYR A 2 1.20 0.27 -0.33
C TYR A 2 0.15 -0.11 0.72
N THR A 3 -0.43 -1.29 0.57
CA THR A 3 -1.29 -1.93 1.58
C THR A 3 -1.03 -3.43 1.60
N ASN A 4 -1.14 -4.06 2.77
CA ASN A 4 -1.10 -5.51 2.91
C ASN A 4 -2.47 -6.20 2.78
N SER A 5 -3.53 -5.43 2.57
CA SER A 5 -4.86 -5.97 2.32
C SER A 5 -5.13 -6.05 0.82
N THR A 6 -5.10 -7.26 0.27
CA THR A 6 -5.45 -7.52 -1.14
C THR A 6 -6.91 -7.15 -1.43
N ILE A 7 -7.81 -7.31 -0.45
CA ILE A 7 -9.22 -6.90 -0.55
C ILE A 7 -9.32 -5.37 -0.67
N SER A 8 -8.62 -4.63 0.21
CA SER A 8 -8.62 -3.18 0.17
C SER A 8 -8.01 -2.66 -1.13
N LEU A 9 -6.93 -3.28 -1.60
CA LEU A 9 -6.31 -2.95 -2.89
C LEU A 9 -7.28 -3.16 -4.05
N ALA A 10 -7.98 -4.30 -4.08
CA ALA A 10 -8.98 -4.59 -5.11
C ALA A 10 -10.12 -3.56 -5.11
N TRP A 11 -10.59 -3.11 -3.94
CA TRP A 11 -11.58 -2.04 -3.85
C TRP A 11 -11.05 -0.70 -4.35
N ILE A 12 -9.82 -0.31 -3.99
CA ILE A 12 -9.20 0.93 -4.46
C ILE A 12 -9.04 0.93 -5.98
N GLN A 13 -8.78 -0.22 -6.60
CA GLN A 13 -8.64 -0.37 -8.06
C GLN A 13 -9.99 -0.54 -8.78
N THR A 14 -11.07 -0.80 -8.05
CA THR A 14 -12.42 -0.94 -8.61
C THR A 14 -13.08 0.42 -8.73
N SER A 15 -13.84 0.64 -9.80
CA SER A 15 -14.63 1.86 -9.93
C SER A 15 -15.68 1.96 -8.81
N PRO A 16 -15.80 3.10 -8.09
CA PRO A 16 -16.62 3.19 -6.87
C PRO A 16 -18.11 2.90 -7.06
N HIS A 17 -18.64 3.05 -8.28
CA HIS A 17 -20.05 2.75 -8.62
C HIS A 17 -20.40 1.26 -8.54
N ARG A 18 -19.39 0.38 -8.50
CA ARG A 18 -19.57 -1.08 -8.39
C ARG A 18 -19.53 -1.57 -6.95
N LEU A 19 -19.31 -0.69 -5.98
CA LEU A 19 -19.10 -1.03 -4.58
C LEU A 19 -20.34 -0.64 -3.74
N LYS A 20 -20.47 -1.25 -2.56
CA LYS A 20 -21.51 -0.87 -1.59
C LYS A 20 -21.20 0.52 -1.04
N THR A 21 -22.24 1.31 -0.74
CA THR A 21 -22.15 2.72 -0.31
C THR A 21 -21.05 2.99 0.74
N PHE A 22 -20.96 2.15 1.77
CA PHE A 22 -19.93 2.31 2.80
C PHE A 22 -18.49 2.22 2.24
N VAL A 23 -18.25 1.24 1.37
CA VAL A 23 -16.94 1.05 0.71
C VAL A 23 -16.70 2.17 -0.31
N THR A 24 -17.71 2.54 -1.08
CA THR A 24 -17.67 3.64 -2.06
C THR A 24 -17.19 4.94 -1.42
N ASN A 25 -17.76 5.33 -0.28
CA ASN A 25 -17.39 6.57 0.41
C ASN A 25 -15.90 6.60 0.79
N THR A 26 -15.38 5.49 1.30
CA THR A 26 -13.96 5.38 1.65
C THR A 26 -13.07 5.35 0.41
N VAL A 27 -13.43 4.57 -0.62
CA VAL A 27 -12.64 4.46 -1.85
C VAL A 27 -12.57 5.79 -2.59
N VAL A 28 -13.68 6.54 -2.71
CA VAL A 28 -13.69 7.87 -3.33
C VAL A 28 -12.74 8.82 -2.59
N LYS A 29 -12.75 8.80 -1.26
CA LYS A 29 -11.84 9.63 -0.45
C LYS A 29 -10.38 9.24 -0.69
N ILE A 30 -10.06 7.94 -0.70
CA ILE A 30 -8.70 7.46 -0.96
C ILE A 30 -8.24 7.86 -2.37
N GLN A 31 -9.03 7.57 -3.40
CA GLN A 31 -8.70 7.88 -4.80
C GLN A 31 -8.49 9.38 -5.00
N ARG A 32 -9.33 10.24 -4.41
CA ARG A 32 -9.18 11.70 -4.47
C ARG A 32 -7.88 12.18 -3.81
N LEU A 33 -7.56 11.67 -2.62
CA LEU A 33 -6.36 12.07 -1.88
C LEU A 33 -5.07 11.51 -2.48
N THR A 34 -5.16 10.43 -3.25
CA THR A 34 -4.01 9.69 -3.78
C THR A 34 -4.00 9.63 -5.31
N GLN A 35 -4.61 10.61 -5.98
CA GLN A 35 -4.78 10.66 -7.44
C GLN A 35 -3.47 10.47 -8.23
N ASN A 36 -2.33 10.91 -7.66
CA ASN A 36 -1.01 10.81 -8.28
C ASN A 36 -0.17 9.63 -7.74
N CYS A 37 -0.79 8.72 -6.99
CA CYS A 37 -0.11 7.58 -6.40
C CYS A 37 -0.60 6.28 -7.02
N LYS A 38 0.34 5.39 -7.34
CA LYS A 38 0.01 4.00 -7.63
C LYS A 38 -0.10 3.23 -6.31
N TRP A 39 -1.23 2.54 -6.12
CA TRP A 39 -1.42 1.61 -5.01
C TRP A 39 -0.97 0.21 -5.40
N GLN A 40 -0.20 -0.41 -4.53
CA GLN A 40 0.37 -1.75 -4.72
C GLN A 40 0.23 -2.58 -3.45
N HIS A 41 0.34 -3.89 -3.60
CA HIS A 41 0.36 -4.83 -2.48
C HIS A 41 1.76 -4.87 -1.87
N VAL A 42 1.84 -4.94 -0.54
CA VAL A 42 3.05 -5.32 0.20
C VAL A 42 2.71 -6.48 1.13
N PRO A 43 3.50 -7.57 1.17
CA PRO A 43 3.28 -8.66 2.13
C PRO A 43 3.24 -8.15 3.59
N SER A 44 2.42 -8.76 4.46
CA SER A 44 2.27 -8.30 5.85
C SER A 44 3.59 -8.26 6.63
N ASN A 45 4.47 -9.24 6.42
CA ASN A 45 5.80 -9.28 7.04
C ASN A 45 6.76 -8.19 6.53
N LEU A 46 6.39 -7.49 5.45
CA LEU A 46 7.11 -6.38 4.86
C LEU A 46 6.34 -5.05 4.96
N ASN A 47 5.20 -5.03 5.66
CA ASN A 47 4.43 -3.81 5.90
C ASN A 47 4.86 -3.16 7.22
N PRO A 48 5.52 -1.99 7.20
CA PRO A 48 5.92 -1.29 8.42
C PRO A 48 4.75 -0.98 9.36
N ALA A 49 3.55 -0.73 8.81
CA ALA A 49 2.36 -0.44 9.61
C ALA A 49 1.86 -1.65 10.41
N ASP A 50 2.18 -2.88 9.98
CA ASP A 50 1.82 -4.11 10.71
C ASP A 50 2.66 -4.27 11.99
N VAL A 51 3.89 -3.77 11.99
CA VAL A 51 4.75 -3.77 13.18
C VAL A 51 4.12 -2.93 14.30
N LEU A 52 3.70 -1.71 13.97
CA LEU A 52 3.07 -0.82 14.95
C LEU A 52 1.71 -1.33 15.42
N SER A 53 0.88 -1.87 14.51
CA SER A 53 -0.46 -2.35 14.89
C SER A 53 -0.42 -3.55 15.84
N ARG A 54 0.69 -4.29 15.88
CA ARG A 54 0.95 -5.39 16.83
C ARG A 54 1.51 -4.92 18.18
N GLY A 55 1.76 -3.62 18.36
CA GLY A 55 2.41 -3.09 19.56
C GLY A 55 3.88 -3.45 19.66
N LEU A 56 4.55 -3.76 18.54
CA LEU A 56 5.97 -4.07 18.53
C LEU A 56 6.79 -2.78 18.58
N VAL A 57 7.93 -2.87 19.29
CA VAL A 57 8.79 -1.74 19.70
C VAL A 57 9.33 -0.98 18.47
N PRO A 58 9.49 0.36 18.57
CA PRO A 58 10.04 1.20 17.51
C PRO A 58 11.38 0.73 16.92
N GLU A 59 12.18 -0.11 17.58
CA GLU A 59 13.48 -0.58 17.04
C GLU A 59 13.39 -1.55 15.86
N HIS A 60 12.20 -1.89 15.38
CA HIS A 60 12.08 -2.79 14.24
C HIS A 60 12.62 -2.12 12.97
N ASN A 61 13.68 -2.67 12.39
CA ASN A 61 14.35 -2.12 11.19
C ASN A 61 13.38 -1.83 10.03
N LEU A 62 12.34 -2.64 9.85
CA LEU A 62 11.30 -2.42 8.84
C LEU A 62 10.53 -1.09 9.04
N TRP A 63 10.35 -0.64 10.28
CA TRP A 63 9.67 0.62 10.58
C TRP A 63 10.49 1.83 10.12
N TRP A 64 11.77 1.86 10.49
CA TRP A 64 12.64 3.00 10.18
C TRP A 64 13.17 3.00 8.75
N ASN A 65 13.51 1.82 8.20
CA ASN A 65 14.17 1.72 6.91
C ASN A 65 13.22 1.33 5.77
N GLY A 66 11.97 0.97 6.09
CA GLY A 66 11.02 0.43 5.13
C GLY A 66 11.42 -0.95 4.61
N PRO A 67 10.62 -1.53 3.70
CA PRO A 67 10.92 -2.82 3.10
C PRO A 67 12.12 -2.77 2.13
N PRO A 68 12.92 -3.84 2.04
CA PRO A 68 14.16 -3.85 1.24
C PRO A 68 13.98 -3.47 -0.23
N PHE A 69 12.87 -3.88 -0.85
CA PHE A 69 12.61 -3.60 -2.28
C PHE A 69 12.45 -2.10 -2.60
N LEU A 70 12.24 -1.24 -1.61
CA LEU A 70 12.22 0.22 -1.81
C LEU A 70 13.63 0.83 -1.81
N GLN A 71 14.63 0.07 -1.36
CA GLN A 71 16.03 0.48 -1.34
C GLN A 71 16.78 0.01 -2.59
N GLU A 72 16.17 -0.89 -3.37
CA GLU A 72 16.75 -1.39 -4.62
C GLU A 72 16.71 -0.30 -5.71
N PRO A 73 17.77 -0.18 -6.53
CA PRO A 73 17.75 0.70 -7.69
C PRO A 73 16.61 0.29 -8.64
N VAL A 74 15.87 1.26 -9.17
CA VAL A 74 14.90 0.98 -10.23
C VAL A 74 15.64 0.31 -11.40
N PRO A 75 15.26 -0.90 -11.83
CA PRO A 75 15.90 -1.55 -12.96
C PRO A 75 15.79 -0.65 -14.18
N VAL A 76 16.93 -0.16 -14.68
CA VAL A 76 16.97 0.55 -15.95
C VAL A 76 16.66 -0.49 -17.01
N LEU A 77 15.49 -0.40 -17.64
CA LEU A 77 15.17 -1.19 -18.81
C LEU A 77 16.09 -0.71 -19.94
N THR A 78 17.24 -1.35 -20.12
CA THR A 78 18.04 -1.17 -21.33
C THR A 78 17.34 -1.93 -22.45
N ASN A 79 16.74 -1.19 -23.37
CA ASN A 79 16.23 -1.74 -24.62
C ASN A 79 17.42 -2.26 -25.42
N ASN A 80 17.55 -3.59 -25.52
CA ASN A 80 18.36 -4.27 -26.53
C ASN A 80 17.49 -4.60 -27.74
#